data_AF-A0AAV4NKZ2-F1
#
_entry.id   AF-A0AAV4NKZ2-F1
#
_cell.length_a   1.000
_cell.length_b   1.000
_cell.length_c   1.000
_cell.angle_alpha   90.00
_cell.angle_beta   90.00
_cell.angle_gamma   90.00
#
_symmetry.space_group_name_H-M   'P 1'
#
loop_
_entity.id
_entity.type
_entity.pdbx_description
1 polymer ?
#
loop_
_entity_poly.entity_id
_entity_poly.type
_entity_poly.pdbx_seq_one_letter_code
_entity_poly.pdbx_strand_id
1 'polypeptide(L)'
;MATFKKDDRVMIIGKNTLGKIAFIGRTHFMDELCFGVILDKPEGRNNGTFGGIRYFKCQKNHGIFVRACQMQKISQTDDKVPPISENAKIKRRYPNYLKSKNFLKCYESNKNPKIKEVIVSRKIKSDSKIISLNNTFSKQGKVTNSNEVNLMIQDFSLKAFDELITDKDISYPKMTIAYPNVLSLSESDNYNETEESAMDLGKAKERIRNLEFDLILARKTIENSKRDKEYLQNQFEYSQRNRYALQKKIGKMSRDVIQSNKKIKTLEQVIEQLNEITETSIIEKETAEHKLDIMKLELEELTTKCQTLRTELGIKEEEMQIQCENKIHSVHYIKNLEYQNEALYNVLYELRKLYASKHQNLLDAEETIENNLSELKDLKLSQNNLQNVIFILKGDISDMHETIDGLTEVDELVFEITDRNLLLEHKMETLVQTLQIMEDYIDVSTEIEEILQESYMEREKDLEILEFRLNKPK
;
A
#
# COMPACT_ATOMS: atom_id res chain seq x y z
N MET A 1 -2.74 -16.88 -33.41
CA MET A 1 -2.44 -15.55 -32.84
C MET A 1 -1.60 -14.79 -33.86
N ALA A 2 -1.92 -13.52 -34.14
CA ALA A 2 -1.15 -12.71 -35.07
C ALA A 2 0.29 -12.55 -34.57
N THR A 3 1.26 -12.83 -35.43
CA THR A 3 2.69 -12.70 -35.10
C THR A 3 3.13 -11.26 -35.36
N PHE A 4 3.51 -10.54 -34.31
CA PHE A 4 4.00 -9.16 -34.39
C PHE A 4 5.50 -9.12 -34.65
N LYS A 5 5.93 -8.21 -35.53
CA LYS A 5 7.33 -7.95 -35.85
C LYS A 5 7.66 -6.48 -35.64
N LYS A 6 8.94 -6.17 -35.42
CA LYS A 6 9.41 -4.79 -35.41
C LYS A 6 9.04 -4.14 -36.74
N ASP A 7 8.70 -2.86 -36.70
CA ASP A 7 8.22 -2.04 -37.80
C ASP A 7 6.81 -2.36 -38.33
N ASP A 8 6.08 -3.31 -37.72
CA ASP A 8 4.66 -3.52 -38.04
C ASP A 8 3.82 -2.30 -37.64
N ARG A 9 2.80 -2.02 -38.47
CA ARG A 9 1.77 -1.01 -38.20
C ARG A 9 0.69 -1.60 -37.30
N VAL A 10 0.39 -0.91 -36.21
CA VAL A 10 -0.55 -1.40 -35.20
C VAL A 10 -1.47 -0.28 -34.70
N MET A 11 -2.68 -0.67 -34.32
CA MET A 11 -3.65 0.16 -33.60
C MET A 11 -3.68 -0.25 -32.14
N ILE A 12 -3.67 0.72 -31.23
CA ILE A 12 -3.86 0.47 -29.81
C ILE A 12 -5.36 0.38 -29.51
N ILE A 13 -5.80 -0.79 -29.04
CA ILE A 13 -7.20 -1.08 -28.71
C ILE A 13 -7.60 -0.23 -27.50
N GLY A 14 -8.75 0.45 -27.57
CA GLY A 14 -9.28 1.33 -26.51
C GLY A 14 -8.83 2.78 -26.60
N LYS A 15 -7.68 3.09 -27.21
CA LYS A 15 -7.24 4.46 -27.51
C LYS A 15 -7.52 4.89 -28.95
N ASN A 16 -7.67 3.93 -29.86
CA ASN A 16 -7.89 4.16 -31.29
C ASN A 16 -6.75 4.98 -31.95
N THR A 17 -5.53 4.85 -31.41
CA THR A 17 -4.33 5.53 -31.88
C THR A 17 -3.47 4.58 -32.70
N LEU A 18 -2.92 5.08 -33.81
CA LEU A 18 -2.03 4.36 -34.70
C LEU A 18 -0.57 4.54 -34.29
N GLY A 19 0.24 3.51 -34.56
CA GLY A 19 1.67 3.54 -34.32
C GLY A 19 2.43 2.40 -34.98
N LYS A 20 3.73 2.38 -34.73
CA LYS A 20 4.68 1.42 -35.29
C LYS A 20 5.46 0.73 -34.18
N ILE A 21 5.60 -0.59 -34.24
CA ILE A 21 6.38 -1.34 -33.24
C ILE A 21 7.86 -1.03 -33.39
N ALA A 22 8.51 -0.53 -32.34
CA ALA A 22 9.93 -0.21 -32.30
C ALA A 22 10.75 -1.13 -31.40
N PHE A 23 10.11 -1.79 -30.43
CA PHE A 23 10.75 -2.72 -29.49
C PHE A 23 9.85 -3.93 -29.23
N ILE A 24 10.45 -5.12 -29.11
CA ILE A 24 9.77 -6.37 -28.73
C ILE A 24 10.71 -7.08 -27.77
N GLY A 25 10.29 -7.28 -26.52
CA GLY A 25 11.12 -7.93 -25.51
C GLY A 25 10.62 -7.74 -24.09
N ARG A 26 11.35 -8.32 -23.13
CA ARG A 26 11.16 -8.03 -21.70
C ARG A 26 11.82 -6.71 -21.33
N THR A 27 11.29 -6.00 -20.35
CA THR A 27 11.87 -4.75 -19.83
C THR A 27 12.25 -4.92 -18.37
N HIS A 28 13.01 -3.98 -17.80
CA HIS A 28 13.40 -4.04 -16.39
C HIS A 28 12.22 -3.79 -15.43
N PHE A 29 11.11 -3.28 -15.96
CA PHE A 29 9.90 -2.95 -15.22
C PHE A 29 8.73 -3.87 -15.57
N MET A 30 8.92 -4.82 -16.49
CA MET A 30 7.93 -5.86 -16.83
C MET A 30 8.64 -7.16 -17.20
N ASP A 31 8.39 -8.22 -16.44
CA ASP A 31 8.95 -9.56 -16.68
C ASP A 31 8.33 -10.27 -17.88
N GLU A 32 7.14 -9.84 -18.30
CA GLU A 32 6.45 -10.35 -19.48
C GLU A 32 6.94 -9.73 -20.80
N LEU A 33 6.64 -10.42 -21.91
CA LEU A 33 6.91 -9.90 -23.26
C LEU A 33 6.08 -8.63 -23.51
N CYS A 34 6.75 -7.52 -23.77
CA CYS A 34 6.12 -6.25 -24.10
C CYS A 34 6.55 -5.71 -25.46
N PHE A 35 5.76 -4.77 -25.96
CA PHE A 35 5.97 -4.13 -27.24
C PHE A 35 6.07 -2.63 -27.03
N GLY A 36 7.21 -2.05 -27.39
CA GLY A 36 7.37 -0.61 -27.46
C GLY A 36 6.85 -0.10 -28.80
N VAL A 37 5.82 0.73 -28.78
CA VAL A 37 5.18 1.31 -29.98
C VAL A 37 5.46 2.80 -30.02
N ILE A 38 5.85 3.31 -31.19
CA ILE A 38 5.95 4.72 -31.50
C ILE A 38 4.63 5.14 -32.14
N LEU A 39 3.87 5.96 -31.43
CA LEU A 39 2.59 6.50 -31.88
C LEU A 39 2.81 7.64 -32.89
N ASP A 40 1.86 7.82 -33.80
CA ASP A 40 1.91 8.92 -34.77
C ASP A 40 1.57 10.27 -34.14
N LYS A 41 0.72 10.25 -33.11
CA LYS A 41 0.29 11.41 -32.33
C LYS A 41 1.01 11.45 -30.97
N PRO A 42 1.16 12.63 -30.34
CA PRO A 42 1.80 12.79 -29.03
C PRO A 42 0.91 12.33 -27.85
N GLU A 43 0.36 11.11 -27.94
CA GLU A 43 -0.56 10.47 -26.96
C GLU A 43 0.12 9.34 -26.15
N GLY A 44 1.44 9.22 -26.30
CA GLY A 44 2.31 8.29 -25.60
C GLY A 44 2.72 8.81 -24.22
N ARG A 45 3.37 7.94 -23.45
CA ARG A 45 3.78 8.21 -22.07
C ARG A 45 5.27 8.51 -21.92
N ASN A 46 6.08 8.15 -22.92
CA ASN A 46 7.53 8.29 -22.85
C ASN A 46 8.13 8.62 -24.23
N ASN A 47 9.44 8.74 -24.29
CA ASN A 47 10.24 8.95 -25.51
C ASN A 47 11.05 7.68 -25.88
N GLY A 48 10.64 6.52 -25.38
CA GLY A 48 11.34 5.24 -25.48
C GLY A 48 12.42 5.01 -24.40
N THR A 49 12.55 5.91 -23.43
CA THR A 49 13.33 5.73 -22.20
C THR A 49 12.41 5.54 -21.00
N PHE A 50 12.70 4.57 -20.13
CA PHE A 50 12.01 4.33 -18.87
C PHE A 50 13.06 4.05 -17.79
N GLY A 51 12.94 4.65 -16.60
CA GLY A 51 13.90 4.42 -15.50
C GLY A 51 15.37 4.68 -15.84
N GLY A 52 15.66 5.60 -16.78
CA GLY A 52 17.03 5.85 -17.27
C GLY A 52 17.54 4.89 -18.35
N ILE A 53 16.83 3.79 -18.63
CA ILE A 53 17.19 2.80 -19.66
C ILE A 53 16.43 3.11 -20.96
N ARG A 54 17.13 3.20 -22.09
CA ARG A 54 16.55 3.46 -23.41
C ARG A 54 16.30 2.16 -24.18
N TYR A 55 15.05 1.91 -24.56
CA TYR A 55 14.63 0.77 -25.37
C TYR A 55 14.49 1.10 -26.85
N PHE A 56 13.97 2.30 -27.15
CA PHE A 56 13.85 2.83 -28.49
C PHE A 56 13.94 4.37 -28.46
N LYS A 57 14.02 5.01 -29.62
CA LYS A 57 14.12 6.47 -29.74
C LYS A 57 12.89 7.00 -30.47
N CYS A 58 12.18 7.94 -29.85
CA CYS A 58 11.09 8.69 -30.47
C CYS A 58 10.95 10.09 -29.86
N GLN A 59 10.02 10.88 -30.38
CA GLN A 59 9.70 12.20 -29.83
C GLN A 59 9.06 12.09 -28.43
N LYS A 60 9.11 13.17 -27.65
CA LYS A 60 8.50 13.22 -26.32
C LYS A 60 6.99 12.95 -26.44
N ASN A 61 6.45 12.09 -25.59
CA ASN A 61 5.04 11.65 -25.60
C ASN A 61 4.63 10.86 -26.85
N HIS A 62 5.55 10.21 -27.57
CA HIS A 62 5.18 9.30 -28.67
C HIS A 62 5.38 7.82 -28.32
N GLY A 63 6.18 7.50 -27.32
CA GLY A 63 6.46 6.12 -26.92
C GLY A 63 5.44 5.57 -25.94
N ILE A 64 5.01 4.32 -26.16
CA ILE A 64 4.19 3.55 -25.24
C ILE A 64 4.65 2.09 -25.18
N PHE A 65 4.55 1.45 -24.02
CA PHE A 65 4.73 0.01 -23.87
C PHE A 65 3.36 -0.65 -23.67
N VAL A 66 3.08 -1.71 -24.42
CA VAL A 66 1.80 -2.42 -24.43
C VAL A 66 2.00 -3.93 -24.58
N ARG A 67 0.99 -4.72 -24.15
CA ARG A 67 0.96 -6.18 -24.35
C ARG A 67 0.35 -6.54 -25.71
N ALA A 68 0.62 -7.75 -26.20
CA ALA A 68 0.09 -8.25 -27.48
C ALA A 68 -1.45 -8.13 -27.60
N CYS A 69 -2.18 -8.33 -26.50
CA CYS A 69 -3.64 -8.24 -26.46
C CYS A 69 -4.21 -6.81 -26.58
N GLN A 70 -3.36 -5.79 -26.44
CA GLN A 70 -3.74 -4.38 -26.51
C GLN A 70 -3.48 -3.77 -27.90
N MET A 71 -3.04 -4.57 -28.85
CA MET A 71 -2.68 -4.13 -30.19
C MET A 71 -3.39 -4.97 -31.25
N GLN A 72 -3.76 -4.32 -32.34
CA GLN A 72 -4.25 -4.97 -33.54
C GLN A 72 -3.34 -4.60 -34.72
N LYS A 73 -2.89 -5.60 -35.48
CA LYS A 73 -2.09 -5.38 -36.69
C LYS A 73 -2.97 -4.77 -37.78
N ILE A 74 -2.43 -3.77 -38.49
CA ILE A 74 -3.10 -3.10 -39.61
C ILE A 74 -2.27 -3.29 -40.87
N SER A 75 -2.94 -3.46 -42.00
CA SER A 75 -2.37 -3.36 -43.34
C SER A 75 -1.75 -1.98 -43.55
N GLN A 76 -0.53 -1.91 -44.10
CA GLN A 76 0.20 -0.65 -44.36
C GLN A 76 -0.49 0.28 -45.39
N THR A 77 -1.69 -0.06 -45.87
CA THR A 77 -2.46 0.68 -46.87
C THR A 77 -3.65 1.47 -46.29
N ASP A 78 -3.91 1.37 -44.98
CA ASP A 78 -5.08 1.98 -44.34
C ASP A 78 -4.66 3.03 -43.29
N ASP A 79 -4.19 4.21 -43.74
CA ASP A 79 -3.89 5.36 -42.86
C ASP A 79 -5.14 6.10 -42.35
N LYS A 80 -6.34 5.52 -42.55
CA LYS A 80 -7.60 6.05 -42.06
C LYS A 80 -8.10 5.19 -40.90
N VAL A 81 -8.22 5.79 -39.72
CA VAL A 81 -9.00 5.22 -38.61
C VAL A 81 -10.42 5.02 -39.13
N PRO A 82 -10.95 3.78 -39.18
CA PRO A 82 -12.31 3.56 -39.67
C PRO A 82 -13.32 4.29 -38.77
N PRO A 83 -14.34 4.95 -39.34
CA PRO A 83 -15.37 5.62 -38.56
C PRO A 83 -16.14 4.59 -37.72
N ILE A 84 -16.27 4.86 -36.43
CA ILE A 84 -17.00 4.01 -35.49
C ILE A 84 -18.49 4.05 -35.89
N SER A 85 -19.00 2.97 -36.47
CA SER A 85 -20.44 2.79 -36.62
C SER A 85 -21.03 2.41 -35.26
N GLU A 86 -21.90 3.25 -34.72
CA GLU A 86 -22.56 3.13 -33.41
C GLU A 86 -23.48 1.91 -33.22
N ASN A 87 -23.55 0.96 -34.17
CA ASN A 87 -24.53 -0.13 -34.14
C ASN A 87 -23.97 -1.54 -34.33
N ALA A 88 -22.91 -1.89 -33.60
CA ALA A 88 -22.55 -3.30 -33.40
C ALA A 88 -22.69 -3.66 -31.91
N LYS A 89 -23.84 -4.25 -31.55
CA LYS A 89 -23.99 -5.05 -30.33
C LYS A 89 -23.07 -6.26 -30.41
N ILE A 90 -21.78 -6.06 -30.17
CA ILE A 90 -20.81 -7.14 -29.96
C ILE A 90 -21.19 -7.78 -28.63
N LYS A 91 -21.62 -9.04 -28.70
CA LYS A 91 -21.88 -9.91 -27.55
C LYS A 91 -20.72 -9.75 -26.56
N ARG A 92 -21.00 -9.13 -25.42
CA ARG A 92 -20.14 -9.12 -24.24
C ARG A 92 -19.92 -10.56 -23.80
N ARG A 93 -18.88 -11.20 -24.34
CA ARG A 93 -18.24 -12.38 -23.78
C ARG A 93 -16.77 -12.02 -23.61
N TYR A 94 -16.46 -11.30 -22.54
CA TYR A 94 -15.17 -11.48 -21.90
C TYR A 94 -15.28 -12.76 -21.07
N PRO A 95 -14.42 -13.77 -21.28
CA PRO A 95 -14.30 -14.86 -20.33
C PRO A 95 -13.68 -14.30 -19.04
N ASN A 96 -14.33 -14.56 -17.91
CA ASN A 96 -13.76 -14.34 -16.58
C ASN A 96 -12.53 -15.25 -16.41
N TYR A 97 -11.32 -14.70 -16.48
CA TYR A 97 -10.07 -15.44 -16.27
C TYR A 97 -9.59 -15.46 -14.81
N LEU A 98 -10.53 -15.38 -13.86
CA LEU A 98 -10.28 -15.61 -12.44
C LEU A 98 -11.27 -16.67 -11.95
N LYS A 99 -11.00 -17.93 -12.31
CA LYS A 99 -11.43 -19.19 -11.64
C LYS A 99 -11.16 -20.39 -12.56
N SER A 100 -9.96 -20.97 -12.46
CA SER A 100 -9.75 -22.40 -12.77
C SER A 100 -8.41 -22.85 -12.19
N LYS A 101 -8.45 -23.90 -11.36
CA LYS A 101 -7.31 -24.55 -10.69
C LYS A 101 -6.40 -25.37 -11.62
N ASN A 102 -6.48 -25.24 -12.94
CA ASN A 102 -5.78 -26.13 -13.88
C ASN A 102 -4.94 -25.38 -14.93
N PHE A 103 -3.88 -24.68 -14.51
CA PHE A 103 -2.82 -24.22 -15.43
C PHE A 103 -1.41 -24.47 -14.88
N LEU A 104 -1.21 -25.66 -14.33
CA LEU A 104 0.11 -26.23 -14.12
C LEU A 104 0.35 -27.33 -15.17
N LYS A 105 0.48 -26.94 -16.45
CA LYS A 105 0.88 -27.91 -17.49
C LYS A 105 1.53 -27.29 -18.72
N CYS A 106 2.46 -26.35 -18.53
CA CYS A 106 3.42 -25.93 -19.56
C CYS A 106 4.74 -25.51 -18.92
N TYR A 107 5.29 -26.31 -18.01
CA TYR A 107 6.69 -26.23 -17.56
C TYR A 107 7.15 -27.63 -17.11
N GLU A 108 7.08 -28.60 -18.02
CA GLU A 108 7.73 -29.89 -17.89
C GLU A 108 8.39 -30.23 -19.23
N SER A 109 9.54 -29.62 -19.48
CA SER A 109 10.58 -30.13 -20.37
C SER A 109 11.83 -29.30 -20.11
N ASN A 110 12.93 -29.97 -19.75
CA ASN A 110 14.28 -29.47 -19.52
C ASN A 110 14.68 -29.16 -18.06
N LYS A 111 14.73 -30.21 -17.23
CA LYS A 111 15.87 -30.47 -16.32
C LYS A 111 16.74 -31.48 -17.07
N ASN A 112 18.04 -31.35 -17.35
CA ASN A 112 19.26 -31.08 -16.55
C ASN A 112 20.38 -31.89 -17.27
N PRO A 113 21.73 -31.70 -17.09
CA PRO A 113 22.37 -31.88 -15.78
C PRO A 113 23.73 -31.21 -15.47
N LYS A 114 24.13 -31.45 -14.22
CA LYS A 114 25.42 -31.26 -13.50
C LYS A 114 25.35 -30.02 -12.57
N ILE A 115 25.27 -30.18 -11.24
CA ILE A 115 26.24 -30.84 -10.35
C ILE A 115 25.53 -31.50 -9.14
N LYS A 116 26.13 -32.59 -8.65
CA LYS A 116 25.79 -33.42 -7.46
C LYS A 116 25.96 -32.57 -6.18
N GLU A 117 25.33 -32.81 -5.03
CA GLU A 117 25.41 -34.06 -4.28
C GLU A 117 24.50 -34.02 -3.02
N VAL A 118 23.92 -35.19 -2.73
CA VAL A 118 23.58 -35.82 -1.44
C VAL A 118 22.44 -35.29 -0.55
N ILE A 119 21.35 -36.05 -0.69
CA ILE A 119 20.23 -36.39 0.19
C ILE A 119 20.70 -36.98 1.53
N VAL A 120 20.06 -36.61 2.65
CA VAL A 120 19.49 -37.58 3.60
C VAL A 120 18.16 -37.05 4.14
N SER A 121 17.08 -37.72 3.75
CA SER A 121 15.73 -37.54 4.30
C SER A 121 15.59 -38.30 5.62
N ARG A 122 14.84 -37.76 6.58
CA ARG A 122 14.15 -38.61 7.57
C ARG A 122 12.78 -38.01 7.93
N LYS A 123 11.73 -38.75 7.53
CA LYS A 123 10.34 -38.62 7.98
C LYS A 123 10.27 -38.95 9.47
N ILE A 124 9.49 -38.19 10.24
CA ILE A 124 8.76 -38.69 11.41
C ILE A 124 7.34 -38.09 11.40
N LYS A 125 6.35 -38.97 11.58
CA LYS A 125 4.92 -38.68 11.81
C LYS A 125 4.70 -38.46 13.31
N SER A 126 3.78 -37.57 13.69
CA SER A 126 2.86 -37.78 14.83
C SER A 126 1.81 -36.67 14.94
N ASP A 127 0.58 -37.03 14.59
CA ASP A 127 -0.68 -36.83 15.33
C ASP A 127 -0.94 -35.58 16.19
N SER A 128 -1.92 -34.80 15.70
CA SER A 128 -3.09 -34.20 16.37
C SER A 128 -2.94 -33.51 17.75
N LYS A 129 -3.26 -32.20 17.78
CA LYS A 129 -4.53 -31.69 18.33
C LYS A 129 -4.70 -30.21 18.02
N ILE A 130 -5.76 -29.93 17.25
CA ILE A 130 -6.32 -28.60 17.04
C ILE A 130 -6.93 -28.13 18.37
N ILE A 131 -6.49 -26.97 18.86
CA ILE A 131 -7.33 -26.10 19.70
C ILE A 131 -7.46 -24.79 18.93
N SER A 132 -8.63 -24.63 18.33
CA SER A 132 -9.07 -23.37 17.74
C SER A 132 -9.35 -22.37 18.86
N LEU A 133 -8.70 -21.20 18.82
CA LEU A 133 -9.11 -20.02 19.57
C LEU A 133 -9.18 -18.83 18.62
N ASN A 134 -10.09 -18.92 17.65
CA ASN A 134 -10.71 -17.75 17.04
C ASN A 134 -11.97 -17.46 17.86
N ASN A 135 -11.98 -16.38 18.65
CA ASN A 135 -13.13 -15.47 18.81
C ASN A 135 -12.89 -14.48 19.95
N THR A 136 -12.86 -13.20 19.57
CA THR A 136 -13.20 -11.93 20.28
C THR A 136 -12.21 -10.90 19.71
N PHE A 137 -12.58 -9.96 18.86
CA PHE A 137 -13.58 -8.92 19.06
C PHE A 137 -14.12 -8.42 17.73
N SER A 138 -15.41 -8.68 17.49
CA SER A 138 -16.27 -7.81 16.70
C SER A 138 -17.15 -7.03 17.69
N LYS A 139 -16.91 -5.73 17.85
CA LYS A 139 -17.95 -4.71 18.09
C LYS A 139 -17.34 -3.32 18.24
N GLN A 140 -18.14 -2.37 17.78
CA GLN A 140 -17.91 -0.93 17.69
C GLN A 140 -17.47 -0.32 19.03
N GLY A 141 -16.47 0.56 18.99
CA GLY A 141 -16.10 1.41 20.12
C GLY A 141 -15.06 2.43 19.66
N LYS A 142 -15.39 3.72 19.70
CA LYS A 142 -14.43 4.82 19.54
C LYS A 142 -13.37 4.69 20.64
N VAL A 143 -12.13 4.42 20.28
CA VAL A 143 -11.00 4.45 21.24
C VAL A 143 -10.35 5.82 21.14
N THR A 144 -10.65 6.68 22.11
CA THR A 144 -9.91 7.91 22.41
C THR A 144 -9.19 7.73 23.74
N ASN A 145 -8.01 7.12 23.74
CA ASN A 145 -6.88 7.46 24.61
C ASN A 145 -5.77 6.42 24.47
N SER A 146 -4.56 6.89 24.18
CA SER A 146 -3.34 6.11 23.97
C SER A 146 -2.74 5.48 25.24
N ASN A 147 -3.38 5.63 26.40
CA ASN A 147 -2.79 5.26 27.69
C ASN A 147 -3.32 3.93 28.29
N GLU A 148 -4.43 3.39 27.79
CA GLU A 148 -4.97 2.11 28.30
C GLU A 148 -4.35 0.87 27.63
N VAL A 149 -3.85 1.01 26.41
CA VAL A 149 -3.20 -0.10 25.68
C VAL A 149 -1.84 -0.47 26.28
N ASN A 150 -1.15 0.48 26.92
CA ASN A 150 0.17 0.25 27.52
C ASN A 150 0.12 -0.48 28.87
N LEU A 151 -1.01 -0.44 29.60
CA LEU A 151 -1.13 -1.13 30.89
C LEU A 151 -1.47 -2.63 30.73
N MET A 152 -2.23 -3.02 29.71
CA MET A 152 -2.60 -4.43 29.50
C MET A 152 -1.46 -5.33 28.99
N ILE A 153 -0.44 -4.74 28.34
CA ILE A 153 0.73 -5.49 27.83
C ILE A 153 1.66 -5.90 28.98
N GLN A 154 1.66 -5.17 30.10
CA GLN A 154 2.51 -5.46 31.26
C GLN A 154 1.98 -6.61 32.13
N ASP A 155 0.66 -6.82 32.19
CA ASP A 155 0.05 -7.83 33.09
C ASP A 155 0.03 -9.26 32.53
N PHE A 156 0.30 -9.45 31.24
CA PHE A 156 0.29 -10.78 30.62
C PHE A 156 1.62 -11.53 30.79
N SER A 157 2.70 -10.82 31.12
CA SER A 157 4.07 -11.37 31.14
C SER A 157 4.43 -12.11 32.43
N LEU A 158 3.62 -12.02 33.50
CA LEU A 158 3.99 -12.53 34.83
C LEU A 158 3.16 -13.73 35.32
N LYS A 159 2.23 -14.27 34.51
CA LYS A 159 1.37 -15.39 34.93
C LYS A 159 1.67 -16.73 34.25
N ALA A 160 2.55 -16.76 33.25
CA ALA A 160 2.83 -17.96 32.48
C ALA A 160 4.08 -18.74 32.95
N PHE A 161 4.80 -18.24 33.97
CA PHE A 161 6.14 -18.74 34.32
C PHE A 161 6.16 -19.79 35.45
N ASP A 162 5.09 -19.95 36.22
CA ASP A 162 5.12 -20.75 37.46
C ASP A 162 4.64 -22.21 37.34
N GLU A 163 4.23 -22.69 36.15
CA GLU A 163 3.42 -23.93 36.07
C GLU A 163 4.03 -25.13 35.30
N LEU A 164 5.31 -25.10 34.93
CA LEU A 164 5.89 -26.16 34.06
C LEU A 164 7.17 -26.84 34.58
N ILE A 165 7.39 -26.85 35.89
CA ILE A 165 8.39 -27.74 36.51
C ILE A 165 7.67 -28.94 37.12
N THR A 166 7.48 -30.02 36.36
CA THR A 166 7.51 -31.39 36.87
C THR A 166 7.66 -32.40 35.73
N ASP A 167 8.42 -33.45 36.04
CA ASP A 167 8.55 -34.72 35.31
C ASP A 167 9.65 -34.87 34.24
N LYS A 168 10.81 -35.26 34.78
CA LYS A 168 11.46 -36.58 34.62
C LYS A 168 12.08 -36.98 33.28
N ASP A 169 13.37 -37.31 33.46
CA ASP A 169 14.14 -38.44 32.94
C ASP A 169 14.32 -38.54 31.42
N ILE A 170 15.59 -38.54 30.98
CA ILE A 170 16.20 -39.70 30.32
C ILE A 170 17.70 -39.47 30.10
N SER A 171 18.43 -40.52 30.47
CA SER A 171 19.87 -40.81 30.43
C SER A 171 20.57 -40.62 29.09
N TYR A 172 21.83 -40.13 29.12
CA TYR A 172 22.81 -40.21 28.04
C TYR A 172 24.25 -40.47 28.58
N PRO A 173 25.16 -40.99 27.73
CA PRO A 173 26.31 -41.80 28.14
C PRO A 173 27.55 -40.96 28.51
N LYS A 174 28.26 -41.43 29.54
CA LYS A 174 29.55 -40.89 30.02
C LYS A 174 30.63 -40.93 28.92
N MET A 175 31.32 -39.80 28.74
CA MET A 175 32.65 -39.77 28.12
C MET A 175 33.60 -39.06 29.08
N THR A 176 34.48 -39.86 29.67
CA THR A 176 35.49 -39.48 30.67
C THR A 176 36.64 -38.73 30.01
N ILE A 177 37.04 -37.59 30.60
CA ILE A 177 38.37 -36.99 30.38
C ILE A 177 38.99 -36.87 31.77
N ALA A 178 40.08 -37.61 31.97
CA ALA A 178 40.82 -37.71 33.22
C ALA A 178 41.69 -36.47 33.43
N TYR A 179 41.69 -35.92 34.64
CA TYR A 179 42.72 -34.98 35.09
C TYR A 179 43.84 -35.73 35.81
N PRO A 180 45.12 -35.37 35.59
CA PRO A 180 46.23 -35.97 36.31
C PRO A 180 46.38 -35.34 37.70
N ASN A 181 46.17 -36.18 38.71
CA ASN A 181 46.57 -36.09 40.11
C ASN A 181 47.78 -35.18 40.41
N VAL A 182 47.58 -34.20 41.29
CA VAL A 182 48.63 -33.40 41.90
C VAL A 182 49.13 -34.15 43.13
N LEU A 183 50.36 -34.67 43.09
CA LEU A 183 51.00 -35.33 44.23
C LEU A 183 51.73 -34.29 45.09
N SER A 184 51.37 -34.25 46.36
CA SER A 184 52.05 -33.56 47.46
C SER A 184 53.29 -34.36 47.89
N LEU A 185 54.43 -33.69 48.09
CA LEU A 185 55.62 -34.29 48.70
C LEU A 185 56.13 -33.39 49.82
N SER A 186 56.02 -33.91 51.04
CA SER A 186 56.73 -33.46 52.26
C SER A 186 58.07 -34.16 52.38
N GLU A 187 59.02 -33.47 52.99
CA GLU A 187 60.46 -33.78 53.14
C GLU A 187 60.78 -35.13 53.80
N SER A 188 61.81 -35.84 53.29
CA SER A 188 62.96 -36.30 54.11
C SER A 188 64.09 -36.93 53.27
N ASP A 189 65.33 -36.62 53.69
CA ASP A 189 66.58 -37.40 53.60
C ASP A 189 67.21 -37.71 52.22
N ASN A 190 67.99 -36.73 51.74
CA ASN A 190 69.38 -36.84 51.25
C ASN A 190 69.83 -38.21 50.68
N TYR A 191 69.83 -38.37 49.35
CA TYR A 191 70.87 -38.96 48.47
C TYR A 191 70.29 -39.04 47.05
N ASN A 192 70.55 -38.02 46.20
CA ASN A 192 70.41 -37.94 44.71
C ASN A 192 69.89 -36.56 44.22
N GLU A 193 70.46 -35.46 44.70
CA GLU A 193 69.95 -34.09 44.45
C GLU A 193 70.01 -33.60 42.98
N THR A 194 70.58 -34.35 42.03
CA THR A 194 70.76 -33.87 40.65
C THR A 194 69.82 -34.49 39.61
N GLU A 195 69.30 -35.71 39.82
CA GLU A 195 68.37 -36.35 38.88
C GLU A 195 66.90 -36.05 39.19
N GLU A 196 66.51 -36.01 40.46
CA GLU A 196 65.12 -35.77 40.88
C GLU A 196 64.69 -34.31 40.65
N SER A 197 65.56 -33.35 40.97
CA SER A 197 65.37 -31.93 40.63
C SER A 197 65.33 -31.68 39.11
N ALA A 198 66.01 -32.51 38.30
CA ALA A 198 65.97 -32.39 36.84
C ALA A 198 64.64 -32.91 36.25
N MET A 199 64.08 -33.96 36.85
CA MET A 199 62.78 -34.53 36.46
C MET A 199 61.62 -33.58 36.81
N ASP A 200 61.66 -32.94 37.97
CA ASP A 200 60.65 -31.95 38.36
C ASP A 200 60.76 -30.64 37.58
N LEU A 201 61.98 -30.21 37.24
CA LEU A 201 62.18 -29.11 36.29
C LEU A 201 61.62 -29.46 34.89
N GLY A 202 61.70 -30.73 34.47
CA GLY A 202 61.10 -31.24 33.23
C GLY A 202 59.58 -31.13 33.24
N LYS A 203 58.93 -31.63 34.30
CA LYS A 203 57.47 -31.54 34.49
C LYS A 203 56.98 -30.09 34.55
N ALA A 204 57.71 -29.21 35.26
CA ALA A 204 57.39 -27.79 35.34
C ALA A 204 57.47 -27.09 33.97
N LYS A 205 58.50 -27.39 33.16
CA LYS A 205 58.63 -26.87 31.79
C LYS A 205 57.53 -27.35 30.85
N GLU A 206 57.04 -28.56 31.03
CA GLU A 206 55.91 -29.08 30.25
C GLU A 206 54.59 -28.43 30.67
N ARG A 207 54.37 -28.24 31.97
CA ARG A 207 53.21 -27.49 32.49
C ARG A 207 53.19 -26.04 32.01
N ILE A 208 54.35 -25.38 31.97
CA ILE A 208 54.48 -24.03 31.40
C ILE A 208 54.10 -24.04 29.91
N ARG A 209 54.58 -25.01 29.12
CA ARG A 209 54.23 -25.12 27.69
C ARG A 209 52.74 -25.34 27.47
N ASN A 210 52.09 -26.17 28.28
CA ASN A 210 50.65 -26.41 28.19
C ASN A 210 49.86 -25.15 28.57
N LEU A 211 50.24 -24.48 29.67
CA LEU A 211 49.64 -23.22 30.08
C LEU A 211 49.83 -22.12 29.02
N GLU A 212 51.00 -22.04 28.38
CA GLU A 212 51.26 -21.11 27.28
C GLU A 212 50.33 -21.39 26.08
N PHE A 213 50.10 -22.66 25.74
CA PHE A 213 49.18 -23.06 24.69
C PHE A 213 47.73 -22.69 24.99
N ASP A 214 47.26 -22.94 26.22
CA ASP A 214 45.92 -22.58 26.68
C ASP A 214 45.73 -21.05 26.68
N LEU A 215 46.76 -20.29 27.08
CA LEU A 215 46.76 -18.82 27.04
C LEU A 215 46.64 -18.30 25.60
N ILE A 216 47.28 -18.96 24.62
CA ILE A 216 47.16 -18.62 23.20
C ILE A 216 45.73 -18.89 22.69
N LEU A 217 45.13 -20.02 23.06
CA LEU A 217 43.75 -20.34 22.68
C LEU A 217 42.77 -19.34 23.30
N ALA A 218 42.91 -19.03 24.59
CA ALA A 218 42.08 -18.04 25.28
C ALA A 218 42.23 -16.63 24.67
N ARG A 219 43.45 -16.23 24.25
CA ARG A 219 43.63 -14.96 23.53
C ARG A 219 42.88 -14.95 22.21
N LYS A 220 42.91 -16.06 21.47
CA LYS A 220 42.24 -16.17 20.17
C LYS A 220 40.71 -16.14 20.31
N THR A 221 40.15 -16.74 21.36
CA THR A 221 38.69 -16.66 21.65
C THR A 221 38.28 -15.24 22.04
N ILE A 222 39.07 -14.56 22.89
CA ILE A 222 38.84 -13.14 23.24
C ILE A 222 38.91 -12.24 22.01
N GLU A 223 39.85 -12.48 21.10
CA GLU A 223 39.98 -11.70 19.87
C GLU A 223 38.79 -11.91 18.92
N ASN A 224 38.30 -13.14 18.79
CA ASN A 224 37.07 -13.43 18.05
C ASN A 224 35.86 -12.71 18.69
N SER A 225 35.70 -12.81 20.01
CA SER A 225 34.61 -12.14 20.75
C SER A 225 34.67 -10.61 20.61
N LYS A 226 35.87 -10.01 20.58
CA LYS A 226 36.03 -8.57 20.30
C LYS A 226 35.55 -8.18 18.90
N ARG A 227 35.86 -8.99 17.88
CA ARG A 227 35.39 -8.77 16.51
C ARG A 227 33.87 -8.87 16.41
N ASP A 228 33.27 -9.85 17.08
CA ASP A 228 31.82 -10.02 17.10
C ASP A 228 31.12 -8.86 17.81
N LYS A 229 31.68 -8.37 18.93
CA LYS A 229 31.21 -7.17 19.62
C LYS A 229 31.24 -5.94 18.71
N GLU A 230 32.34 -5.72 17.97
CA GLU A 230 32.47 -4.58 17.07
C GLU A 230 31.47 -4.67 15.90
N TYR A 231 31.24 -5.86 15.36
CA TYR A 231 30.24 -6.11 14.33
C TYR A 231 28.82 -5.79 14.83
N LEU A 232 28.44 -6.30 16.00
CA LEU A 232 27.13 -6.04 16.59
C LEU A 232 26.94 -4.55 16.93
N GLN A 233 28.00 -3.89 17.40
CA GLN A 233 27.96 -2.46 17.71
C GLN A 233 27.73 -1.61 16.45
N ASN A 234 28.40 -1.94 15.34
CA ASN A 234 28.18 -1.28 14.05
C ASN A 234 26.75 -1.50 13.52
N GLN A 235 26.20 -2.72 13.66
CA GLN A 235 24.81 -2.98 13.29
C GLN A 235 23.81 -2.18 14.15
N PHE A 236 24.07 -2.08 15.46
CA PHE A 236 23.22 -1.29 16.36
C PHE A 236 23.24 0.20 15.99
N GLU A 237 24.42 0.77 15.71
CA GLU A 237 24.53 2.15 15.26
C GLU A 237 23.79 2.40 13.94
N TYR A 238 23.92 1.48 12.99
CA TYR A 238 23.19 1.57 11.72
C TYR A 238 21.67 1.56 11.94
N SER A 239 21.17 0.63 12.76
CA SER A 239 19.75 0.54 13.12
C SER A 239 19.25 1.79 13.85
N GLN A 240 20.06 2.39 14.73
CA GLN A 240 19.70 3.64 15.41
C GLN A 240 19.62 4.84 14.46
N ARG A 241 20.54 4.96 13.51
CA ARG A 241 20.50 6.01 12.47
C ARG A 241 19.25 5.88 11.61
N ASN A 242 18.89 4.66 11.22
CA ASN A 242 17.66 4.39 10.47
C ASN A 242 16.42 4.73 11.29
N ARG A 243 16.36 4.31 12.55
CA ARG A 243 15.26 4.65 13.46
C ARG A 243 15.08 6.17 13.59
N TYR A 244 16.17 6.92 13.75
CA TYR A 244 16.14 8.39 13.82
C TYR A 244 15.65 9.02 12.51
N ALA A 245 16.11 8.53 11.35
CA ALA A 245 15.67 9.02 10.05
C ALA A 245 14.17 8.76 9.82
N LEU A 246 13.68 7.57 10.15
CA LEU A 246 12.27 7.22 10.09
C LEU A 246 11.44 8.07 11.04
N GLN A 247 11.89 8.29 12.27
CA GLN A 247 11.22 9.15 13.24
C GLN A 247 11.09 10.60 12.74
N LYS A 248 12.12 11.13 12.09
CA LYS A 248 12.07 12.46 11.46
C LYS A 248 11.09 12.51 10.28
N LYS A 249 11.00 11.44 9.48
CA LYS A 249 10.03 11.31 8.38
C LYS A 249 8.60 11.25 8.90
N ILE A 250 8.35 10.44 9.92
CA ILE A 250 7.06 10.36 10.63
C ILE A 250 6.67 11.74 11.18
N GLY A 251 7.61 12.45 11.82
CA GLY A 251 7.36 13.79 12.34
C GLY A 251 7.05 14.84 11.26
N LYS A 252 7.59 14.68 10.04
CA LYS A 252 7.23 15.52 8.89
C LYS A 252 5.83 15.20 8.37
N MET A 253 5.54 13.91 8.13
CA MET A 253 4.22 13.49 7.66
C MET A 253 3.10 13.86 8.64
N SER A 254 3.35 13.72 9.95
CA SER A 254 2.38 14.08 10.99
C SER A 254 2.04 15.59 10.95
N ARG A 255 3.04 16.45 10.70
CA ARG A 255 2.80 17.89 10.50
C ARG A 255 1.98 18.19 9.25
N ASP A 256 2.28 17.52 8.14
CA ASP A 256 1.56 17.69 6.88
C ASP A 256 0.10 17.24 7.00
N VAL A 257 -0.17 16.15 7.75
CA VAL A 257 -1.52 15.66 8.07
C VAL A 257 -2.27 16.68 8.94
N ILE A 258 -1.65 17.20 10.00
CA ILE A 258 -2.28 18.22 10.86
C ILE A 258 -2.62 19.48 10.05
N GLN A 259 -1.72 19.93 9.17
CA GLN A 259 -1.97 21.10 8.33
C GLN A 259 -3.11 20.86 7.33
N SER A 260 -3.17 19.68 6.73
CA SER A 260 -4.24 19.30 5.80
C SER A 260 -5.59 19.23 6.51
N ASN A 261 -5.64 18.66 7.72
CA ASN A 261 -6.84 18.62 8.54
C ASN A 261 -7.35 20.02 8.93
N LYS A 262 -6.45 20.99 9.17
CA LYS A 262 -6.85 22.38 9.39
C LYS A 262 -7.51 22.99 8.15
N LYS A 263 -6.97 22.72 6.96
CA LYS A 263 -7.57 23.17 5.69
C LYS A 263 -8.95 22.54 5.44
N ILE A 264 -9.10 21.26 5.75
CA ILE A 264 -10.39 20.57 5.65
C ILE A 264 -11.43 21.26 6.54
N LYS A 265 -11.10 21.53 7.81
CA LYS A 265 -12.00 22.25 8.72
C LYS A 265 -12.42 23.63 8.21
N THR A 266 -11.49 24.39 7.61
CA THR A 266 -11.84 25.70 7.04
C THR A 266 -12.75 25.57 5.82
N LEU A 267 -12.57 24.51 5.00
CA LEU A 267 -13.43 24.27 3.85
C LEU A 267 -14.83 23.81 4.29
N GLU A 268 -14.93 23.00 5.34
CA GLU A 268 -16.21 22.59 5.94
C GLU A 268 -17.03 23.81 6.40
N GLN A 269 -16.38 24.77 7.06
CA GLN A 269 -17.04 26.03 7.47
C GLN A 269 -17.54 26.86 6.28
N VAL A 270 -16.77 26.92 5.19
CA VAL A 270 -17.19 27.64 3.98
C VAL A 270 -18.37 26.94 3.30
N ILE A 271 -18.38 25.60 3.28
CA ILE A 271 -19.50 24.83 2.73
C ILE A 271 -20.78 25.08 3.53
N GLU A 272 -20.68 25.12 4.87
CA GLU A 272 -21.82 25.41 5.74
C GLU A 272 -22.41 26.81 5.45
N GLN A 273 -21.55 27.83 5.32
CA GLN A 273 -21.98 29.18 4.93
C GLN A 273 -22.63 29.23 3.54
N LEU A 274 -22.08 28.50 2.57
CA LEU A 274 -22.67 28.44 1.23
C LEU A 274 -24.04 27.76 1.25
N ASN A 275 -24.23 26.72 2.06
CA ASN A 275 -25.52 26.05 2.19
C ASN A 275 -26.58 27.01 2.76
N GLU A 276 -26.26 27.79 3.79
CA GLU A 276 -27.16 28.81 4.34
C GLU A 276 -27.59 29.82 3.27
N ILE A 277 -26.64 30.31 2.45
CA ILE A 277 -26.93 31.24 1.35
C ILE A 277 -27.81 30.58 0.28
N THR A 278 -27.61 29.30 -0.02
CA THR A 278 -28.46 28.61 -0.99
C THR A 278 -29.88 28.43 -0.48
N GLU A 279 -30.06 28.14 0.81
CA GLU A 279 -31.40 28.00 1.42
C GLU A 279 -32.17 29.32 1.37
N THR A 280 -31.52 30.44 1.71
CA THR A 280 -32.18 31.76 1.61
C THR A 280 -32.52 32.13 0.16
N SER A 281 -31.62 31.84 -0.78
CA SER A 281 -31.87 32.09 -2.21
C SER A 281 -33.01 31.24 -2.77
N ILE A 282 -33.17 30.00 -2.32
CA ILE A 282 -34.30 29.14 -2.69
C ILE A 282 -35.62 29.77 -2.22
N ILE A 283 -35.68 30.24 -0.97
CA ILE A 283 -36.87 30.90 -0.43
C ILE A 283 -37.20 32.17 -1.24
N GLU A 284 -36.21 33.00 -1.55
CA GLU A 284 -36.40 34.19 -2.37
C GLU A 284 -36.97 33.85 -3.75
N LYS A 285 -36.44 32.81 -4.39
CA LYS A 285 -36.95 32.31 -5.67
C LYS A 285 -38.41 31.85 -5.56
N GLU A 286 -38.75 31.03 -4.58
CA GLU A 286 -40.12 30.54 -4.38
C GLU A 286 -41.11 31.70 -4.14
N THR A 287 -40.71 32.71 -3.36
CA THR A 287 -41.55 33.90 -3.14
C THR A 287 -41.73 34.73 -4.40
N ALA A 288 -40.70 34.83 -5.26
CA ALA A 288 -40.79 35.53 -6.53
C ALA A 288 -41.68 34.78 -7.53
N GLU A 289 -41.58 33.46 -7.60
CA GLU A 289 -42.45 32.60 -8.44
C GLU A 289 -43.92 32.74 -8.02
N HIS A 290 -44.20 32.69 -6.71
CA HIS A 290 -45.56 32.90 -6.20
C HIS A 290 -46.11 34.29 -6.56
N LYS A 291 -45.30 35.36 -6.46
CA LYS A 291 -45.71 36.71 -6.89
C LYS A 291 -46.01 36.77 -8.38
N LEU A 292 -45.20 36.12 -9.21
CA LEU A 292 -45.42 36.05 -10.64
C LEU A 292 -46.76 35.36 -10.96
N ASP A 293 -47.08 34.28 -10.27
CA ASP A 293 -48.34 33.56 -10.49
C ASP A 293 -49.57 34.37 -10.07
N ILE A 294 -49.47 35.15 -8.98
CA ILE A 294 -50.53 36.13 -8.63
C ILE A 294 -50.71 37.15 -9.76
N MET A 295 -49.61 37.75 -10.25
CA MET A 295 -49.68 38.75 -11.32
C MET A 295 -50.25 38.17 -12.63
N LYS A 296 -49.96 36.90 -12.95
CA LYS A 296 -50.55 36.20 -14.10
C LYS A 296 -52.07 36.06 -13.94
N LEU A 297 -52.55 35.67 -12.75
CA LEU A 297 -53.99 35.55 -12.48
C LEU A 297 -54.71 36.90 -12.59
N GLU A 298 -54.11 37.97 -12.06
CA GLU A 298 -54.66 39.33 -12.20
C GLU A 298 -54.71 39.78 -13.67
N LEU A 299 -53.68 39.46 -14.45
CA LEU A 299 -53.66 39.74 -15.88
C LEU A 299 -54.77 38.97 -16.60
N GLU A 300 -54.94 37.68 -16.31
CA GLU A 300 -56.01 36.86 -16.88
C GLU A 300 -57.39 37.45 -16.55
N GLU A 301 -57.63 37.83 -15.29
CA GLU A 301 -58.87 38.48 -14.87
C GLU A 301 -59.14 39.77 -15.67
N LEU A 302 -58.14 40.64 -15.79
CA LEU A 302 -58.26 41.88 -16.58
C LEU A 302 -58.51 41.60 -18.06
N THR A 303 -57.85 40.59 -18.64
CA THR A 303 -58.07 40.22 -20.05
C THR A 303 -59.49 39.72 -20.29
N THR A 304 -60.06 38.91 -19.39
CA THR A 304 -61.46 38.49 -19.49
C THR A 304 -62.42 39.68 -19.39
N LYS A 305 -62.18 40.60 -18.46
CA LYS A 305 -62.96 41.85 -18.34
C LYS A 305 -62.88 42.71 -19.61
N CYS A 306 -61.70 42.82 -20.23
CA CYS A 306 -61.57 43.53 -21.51
C CYS A 306 -62.31 42.81 -22.64
N GLN A 307 -62.36 41.47 -22.65
CA GLN A 307 -63.11 40.71 -23.64
C GLN A 307 -64.63 40.91 -23.47
N THR A 308 -65.15 40.88 -22.25
CA THR A 308 -66.59 41.10 -22.00
C THR A 308 -67.01 42.50 -22.41
N LEU A 309 -66.24 43.53 -22.02
CA LEU A 309 -66.52 44.91 -22.40
C LEU A 309 -66.46 45.11 -23.93
N ARG A 310 -65.55 44.43 -24.63
CA ARG A 310 -65.52 44.44 -26.11
C ARG A 310 -66.77 43.82 -26.71
N THR A 311 -67.24 42.70 -26.19
CA THR A 311 -68.48 42.08 -26.69
C THR A 311 -69.71 42.95 -26.41
N GLU A 312 -69.78 43.58 -25.24
CA GLU A 312 -70.85 44.53 -24.90
C GLU A 312 -70.86 45.74 -25.82
N LEU A 313 -69.68 46.31 -26.11
CA LEU A 313 -69.54 47.38 -27.10
C LEU A 313 -69.99 46.94 -28.49
N GLY A 314 -69.59 45.74 -28.94
CA GLY A 314 -70.04 45.20 -30.24
C GLY A 314 -71.56 45.09 -30.33
N ILE A 315 -72.23 44.62 -29.27
CA ILE A 315 -73.70 44.55 -29.20
C ILE A 315 -74.30 45.96 -29.24
N LYS A 316 -73.73 46.92 -28.50
CA LYS A 316 -74.21 48.32 -28.51
C LYS A 316 -74.04 49.00 -29.86
N GLU A 317 -72.96 48.70 -30.57
CA GLU A 317 -72.71 49.17 -31.93
C GLU A 317 -73.75 48.57 -32.89
N GLU A 318 -74.04 47.27 -32.81
CA GLU A 318 -75.10 46.62 -33.59
C GLU A 318 -76.49 47.21 -33.27
N GLU A 319 -76.82 47.43 -31.99
CA GLU A 319 -78.06 48.07 -31.55
C GLU A 319 -78.19 49.51 -32.07
N MET A 320 -77.10 50.28 -32.04
CA MET A 320 -77.06 51.63 -32.60
C MET A 320 -77.20 51.62 -34.12
N GLN A 321 -76.60 50.66 -34.80
CA GLN A 321 -76.69 50.52 -36.26
C GLN A 321 -78.12 50.20 -36.71
N ILE A 322 -78.86 49.42 -35.92
CA ILE A 322 -80.29 49.17 -36.12
C ILE A 322 -81.13 50.44 -35.85
N GLN A 323 -80.76 51.28 -34.87
CA GLN A 323 -81.44 52.56 -34.62
C GLN A 323 -81.13 53.66 -35.65
N CYS A 324 -80.05 53.54 -36.41
CA CYS A 324 -79.59 54.57 -37.34
C CYS A 324 -80.13 54.46 -38.78
N GLU A 325 -81.06 53.53 -39.07
CA GLU A 325 -81.77 53.49 -40.35
C GLU A 325 -82.57 54.78 -40.66
N ASN A 326 -82.77 55.67 -39.67
CA ASN A 326 -83.34 57.00 -39.87
C ASN A 326 -82.28 58.10 -40.03
N LYS A 327 -81.86 58.30 -41.29
CA LYS A 327 -81.40 59.55 -41.95
C LYS A 327 -80.77 60.65 -41.06
N ILE A 328 -79.61 60.41 -40.44
CA ILE A 328 -78.63 61.47 -40.08
C ILE A 328 -77.19 61.03 -40.46
N HIS A 329 -77.06 60.10 -41.41
CA HIS A 329 -75.89 59.24 -41.57
C HIS A 329 -74.73 59.77 -42.44
N SER A 330 -74.67 61.06 -42.76
CA SER A 330 -73.57 61.58 -43.59
C SER A 330 -72.48 62.27 -42.75
N VAL A 331 -72.82 63.31 -41.97
CA VAL A 331 -71.81 64.09 -41.23
C VAL A 331 -71.35 63.40 -39.95
N HIS A 332 -72.28 62.78 -39.20
CA HIS A 332 -71.93 62.10 -37.94
C HIS A 332 -71.16 60.79 -38.20
N TYR A 333 -71.44 60.13 -39.33
CA TYR A 333 -70.75 58.93 -39.78
C TYR A 333 -69.32 59.22 -40.22
N ILE A 334 -69.09 60.32 -40.96
CA ILE A 334 -67.75 60.77 -41.35
C ILE A 334 -66.93 61.13 -40.10
N LYS A 335 -67.49 61.91 -39.16
CA LYS A 335 -66.78 62.21 -37.90
C LYS A 335 -66.50 60.97 -37.04
N ASN A 336 -67.41 60.00 -37.03
CA ASN A 336 -67.19 58.75 -36.31
C ASN A 336 -66.08 57.91 -36.97
N LEU A 337 -66.04 57.86 -38.31
CA LEU A 337 -64.97 57.22 -39.06
C LEU A 337 -63.61 57.93 -38.89
N GLU A 338 -63.60 59.26 -38.84
CA GLU A 338 -62.39 60.04 -38.56
C GLU A 338 -61.83 59.73 -37.16
N TYR A 339 -62.70 59.71 -36.14
CA TYR A 339 -62.32 59.37 -34.78
C TYR A 339 -61.84 57.92 -34.64
N GLN A 340 -62.52 56.98 -35.33
CA GLN A 340 -62.10 55.58 -35.38
C GLN A 340 -60.76 55.40 -36.09
N ASN A 341 -60.51 56.14 -37.18
CA ASN A 341 -59.22 56.10 -37.88
C ASN A 341 -58.09 56.68 -37.02
N GLU A 342 -58.34 57.77 -36.29
CA GLU A 342 -57.36 58.36 -35.38
C GLU A 342 -57.04 57.41 -34.21
N ALA A 343 -58.05 56.76 -33.65
CA ALA A 343 -57.88 55.71 -32.65
C ALA A 343 -57.08 54.51 -33.20
N LEU A 344 -57.37 54.08 -34.43
CA LEU A 344 -56.63 53.02 -35.11
C LEU A 344 -55.17 53.42 -35.35
N TYR A 345 -54.88 54.66 -35.73
CA TYR A 345 -53.51 55.17 -35.88
C TYR A 345 -52.74 55.13 -34.56
N ASN A 346 -53.37 55.54 -33.47
CA ASN A 346 -52.74 55.51 -32.14
C ASN A 346 -52.48 54.07 -31.66
N VAL A 347 -53.43 53.17 -31.87
CA VAL A 347 -53.26 51.74 -31.56
C VAL A 347 -52.16 51.12 -32.41
N LEU A 348 -52.09 51.46 -33.70
CA LEU A 348 -51.04 50.99 -34.60
C LEU A 348 -49.66 51.51 -34.18
N TYR A 349 -49.58 52.77 -33.75
CA TYR A 349 -48.34 53.37 -33.25
C TYR A 349 -47.85 52.66 -31.98
N GLU A 350 -48.71 52.45 -30.98
CA GLU A 350 -48.36 51.74 -29.76
C GLU A 350 -48.04 50.25 -30.02
N LEU A 351 -48.77 49.59 -30.93
CA LEU A 351 -48.43 48.24 -31.38
C LEU A 351 -47.03 48.19 -32.01
N ARG A 352 -46.67 49.17 -32.83
CA ARG A 352 -45.36 49.24 -33.47
C ARG A 352 -44.25 49.48 -32.44
N LYS A 353 -44.50 50.33 -31.44
CA LYS A 353 -43.59 50.59 -30.33
C LYS A 353 -43.40 49.36 -29.44
N LEU A 354 -44.49 48.66 -29.10
CA LEU A 354 -44.46 47.38 -28.37
C LEU A 354 -43.72 46.31 -29.17
N TYR A 355 -43.95 46.24 -30.48
CA TYR A 355 -43.25 45.29 -31.35
C TYR A 355 -41.76 45.57 -31.41
N ALA A 356 -41.35 46.83 -31.53
CA ALA A 356 -39.93 47.23 -31.51
C ALA A 356 -39.27 46.90 -30.17
N SER A 357 -39.92 47.21 -29.04
CA SER A 357 -39.41 46.85 -27.71
C SER A 357 -39.31 45.33 -27.53
N LYS A 358 -40.33 44.57 -27.95
CA LYS A 358 -40.31 43.10 -27.87
C LYS A 358 -39.21 42.51 -28.75
N HIS A 359 -38.98 43.07 -29.94
CA HIS A 359 -37.91 42.62 -30.83
C HIS A 359 -36.53 42.89 -30.22
N GLN A 360 -36.32 44.05 -29.60
CA GLN A 360 -35.08 44.35 -28.89
C GLN A 360 -34.85 43.39 -27.72
N ASN A 361 -35.87 43.15 -26.88
CA ASN A 361 -35.75 42.21 -25.77
C ASN A 361 -35.44 40.77 -26.23
N LEU A 362 -35.95 40.37 -27.39
CA LEU A 362 -35.64 39.06 -27.98
C LEU A 362 -34.19 39.00 -28.45
N LEU A 363 -33.67 40.06 -29.07
CA LEU A 363 -32.26 40.14 -29.48
C LEU A 363 -31.32 40.09 -28.26
N ASP A 364 -31.62 40.87 -27.23
CA ASP A 364 -30.84 40.88 -25.99
C ASP A 364 -30.87 39.48 -25.32
N ALA A 365 -32.03 38.80 -25.33
CA ALA A 365 -32.14 37.44 -24.83
C ALA A 365 -31.35 36.42 -25.68
N GLU A 366 -31.38 36.53 -27.01
CA GLU A 366 -30.57 35.70 -27.91
C GLU A 366 -29.07 35.86 -27.62
N GLU A 367 -28.58 37.09 -27.44
CA GLU A 367 -27.19 37.36 -27.10
C GLU A 367 -26.80 36.72 -25.75
N THR A 368 -27.66 36.81 -24.73
CA THR A 368 -27.40 36.13 -23.44
C THR A 368 -27.35 34.60 -23.59
N ILE A 369 -28.19 34.01 -24.43
CA ILE A 369 -28.19 32.57 -24.69
C ILE A 369 -26.91 32.15 -25.42
N GLU A 370 -26.44 32.93 -26.38
CA GLU A 370 -25.19 32.66 -27.10
C GLU A 370 -23.98 32.73 -26.16
N ASN A 371 -23.93 33.73 -25.27
CA ASN A 371 -22.88 33.84 -24.25
C ASN A 371 -22.89 32.62 -23.31
N ASN A 372 -24.05 32.24 -22.79
CA ASN A 372 -24.21 31.05 -21.94
C ASN A 372 -23.80 29.76 -22.68
N LEU A 373 -24.10 29.63 -23.98
CA LEU A 373 -23.66 28.50 -24.80
C LEU A 373 -22.14 28.45 -24.97
N SER A 374 -21.47 29.60 -25.05
CA SER A 374 -20.00 29.67 -25.08
C SER A 374 -19.40 29.20 -23.76
N GLU A 375 -19.88 29.74 -22.64
CA GLU A 375 -19.41 29.33 -21.30
C GLU A 375 -19.62 27.82 -21.04
N LEU A 376 -20.75 27.28 -21.49
CA LEU A 376 -21.05 25.86 -21.35
C LEU A 376 -20.07 24.98 -22.14
N LYS A 377 -19.60 25.44 -23.31
CA LYS A 377 -18.55 24.74 -24.08
C LYS A 377 -17.23 24.73 -23.31
N ASP A 378 -16.84 25.86 -22.72
CA ASP A 378 -15.59 25.98 -21.95
C ASP A 378 -15.61 25.11 -20.69
N LEU A 379 -16.75 25.11 -19.96
CA LEU A 379 -16.97 24.22 -18.82
C LEU A 379 -16.89 22.75 -19.22
N LYS A 380 -17.43 22.37 -20.38
CA LYS A 380 -17.35 20.99 -20.89
C LYS A 380 -15.92 20.56 -21.23
N LEU A 381 -15.11 21.48 -21.76
CA LEU A 381 -13.69 21.24 -21.98
C LEU A 381 -12.94 21.05 -20.65
N SER A 382 -13.22 21.91 -19.65
CA SER A 382 -12.66 21.77 -18.30
C SER A 382 -13.05 20.45 -17.64
N GLN A 383 -14.31 20.03 -17.76
CA GLN A 383 -14.81 18.75 -17.26
C GLN A 383 -14.04 17.56 -17.86
N ASN A 384 -13.83 17.54 -19.18
CA ASN A 384 -13.06 16.49 -19.84
C ASN A 384 -11.61 16.46 -19.36
N ASN A 385 -10.99 17.63 -19.15
CA ASN A 385 -9.63 17.71 -18.60
C ASN A 385 -9.56 17.14 -17.18
N LEU A 386 -10.52 17.50 -16.32
CA LEU A 386 -10.61 16.95 -14.96
C LEU A 386 -10.85 15.44 -14.96
N GLN A 387 -11.67 14.92 -15.87
CA GLN A 387 -11.87 13.48 -16.03
C GLN A 387 -10.57 12.75 -16.41
N ASN A 388 -9.76 13.34 -17.30
CA ASN A 388 -8.47 12.78 -17.66
C ASN A 388 -7.50 12.77 -16.46
N VAL A 389 -7.49 13.82 -15.65
CA VAL A 389 -6.67 13.88 -14.43
C VAL A 389 -7.12 12.81 -13.43
N ILE A 390 -8.42 12.66 -13.21
CA ILE A 390 -8.96 11.61 -12.33
C ILE A 390 -8.58 10.22 -12.84
N PHE A 391 -8.60 10.00 -14.16
CA PHE A 391 -8.20 8.72 -14.75
C PHE A 391 -6.72 8.41 -14.49
N ILE A 392 -5.84 9.40 -14.62
CA ILE A 392 -4.40 9.24 -14.31
C ILE A 392 -4.20 8.93 -12.82
N LEU A 393 -4.80 9.72 -11.94
CA LEU A 393 -4.69 9.52 -10.48
C LEU A 393 -5.22 8.15 -10.04
N LYS A 394 -6.30 7.65 -10.66
CA LYS A 394 -6.79 6.29 -10.41
C LYS A 394 -5.79 5.22 -10.86
N GLY A 395 -5.07 5.46 -11.95
CA GLY A 395 -3.97 4.61 -12.38
C GLY A 395 -2.84 4.59 -11.35
N ASP A 396 -2.40 5.77 -10.91
CA ASP A 396 -1.32 5.89 -9.92
C ASP A 396 -1.69 5.21 -8.58
N ILE A 397 -2.96 5.30 -8.15
CA ILE A 397 -3.46 4.59 -6.96
C ILE A 397 -3.40 3.07 -7.16
N SER A 398 -3.75 2.58 -8.35
CA SER A 398 -3.67 1.15 -8.67
C SER A 398 -2.22 0.65 -8.64
N ASP A 399 -1.30 1.41 -9.22
CA ASP A 399 0.12 1.07 -9.23
C ASP A 399 0.68 1.04 -7.80
N MET A 400 0.33 2.03 -6.97
CA MET A 400 0.70 2.05 -5.56
C MET A 400 0.12 0.86 -4.79
N HIS A 401 -1.12 0.45 -5.06
CA HIS A 401 -1.72 -0.72 -4.43
C HIS A 401 -0.94 -1.99 -4.76
N GLU A 402 -0.56 -2.18 -6.03
CA GLU A 402 0.24 -3.33 -6.46
C GLU A 402 1.62 -3.35 -5.77
N THR A 403 2.24 -2.18 -5.53
CA THR A 403 3.49 -2.12 -4.75
C THR A 403 3.29 -2.47 -3.28
N ILE A 404 2.14 -2.12 -2.68
CA ILE A 404 1.82 -2.48 -1.30
C ILE A 404 1.58 -3.99 -1.19
N ASP A 405 0.86 -4.59 -2.13
CA ASP A 405 0.63 -6.03 -2.17
C ASP A 405 1.97 -6.79 -2.26
N GLY A 406 2.90 -6.33 -3.11
CA GLY A 406 4.25 -6.91 -3.18
C GLY A 406 5.09 -6.72 -1.92
N LEU A 407 4.90 -5.63 -1.16
CA LEU A 407 5.53 -5.46 0.16
C LEU A 407 4.91 -6.38 1.22
N THR A 408 3.64 -6.71 1.08
CA THR A 408 2.94 -7.62 2.00
C THR A 408 3.53 -9.03 1.92
N GLU A 409 3.92 -9.48 0.72
CA GLU A 409 4.66 -10.74 0.53
C GLU A 409 6.03 -10.72 1.22
N VAL A 410 6.70 -9.56 1.24
CA VAL A 410 7.98 -9.40 1.96
C VAL A 410 7.77 -9.45 3.47
N ASP A 411 6.67 -8.90 3.98
CA ASP A 411 6.33 -8.97 5.41
C ASP A 411 6.08 -10.43 5.85
N GLU A 412 5.48 -11.27 5.01
CA GLU A 412 5.36 -12.71 5.27
C GLU A 412 6.74 -13.39 5.37
N LEU A 413 7.69 -13.06 4.49
CA LEU A 413 9.05 -13.59 4.57
C LEU A 413 9.80 -13.12 5.83
N VAL A 414 9.58 -11.87 6.25
CA VAL A 414 10.14 -11.36 7.52
C VAL A 414 9.59 -12.16 8.71
N PHE A 415 8.30 -12.51 8.68
CA PHE A 415 7.69 -13.35 9.71
C PHE A 415 8.36 -14.74 9.77
N GLU A 416 8.54 -15.41 8.63
CA GLU A 416 9.21 -16.71 8.57
C GLU A 416 10.67 -16.67 9.08
N ILE A 417 11.42 -15.62 8.73
CA ILE A 417 12.79 -15.42 9.22
C ILE A 417 12.79 -15.18 10.74
N THR A 418 11.80 -14.44 11.24
CA THR A 418 11.67 -14.14 12.69
C THR A 418 11.38 -15.41 13.48
N ASP A 419 10.43 -16.25 13.03
CA ASP A 419 10.14 -17.55 13.64
C ASP A 419 11.37 -18.48 13.63
N ARG A 420 12.12 -18.48 12.52
CA ARG A 420 13.34 -19.29 12.41
C ARG A 420 14.42 -18.80 13.38
N ASN A 421 14.57 -17.49 13.55
CA ASN A 421 15.52 -16.91 14.50
C ASN A 421 15.13 -17.26 15.94
N LEU A 422 13.86 -17.14 16.30
CA LEU A 422 13.37 -17.52 17.62
C LEU A 422 13.63 -19.01 17.91
N LEU A 423 13.42 -19.88 16.92
CA LEU A 423 13.72 -21.31 17.05
C LEU A 423 15.22 -21.58 17.21
N LEU A 424 16.06 -20.82 16.50
CA LEU A 424 17.52 -20.93 16.62
C LEU A 424 18.01 -20.41 17.97
N GLU A 425 17.44 -19.32 18.48
CA GLU A 425 17.71 -18.79 19.81
C GLU A 425 17.38 -19.82 20.90
N HIS A 426 16.18 -20.42 20.84
CA HIS A 426 15.82 -21.52 21.76
C HIS A 426 16.79 -22.71 21.65
N LYS A 427 17.25 -23.05 20.45
CA LYS A 427 18.27 -24.10 20.26
C LYS A 427 19.63 -23.70 20.82
N MET A 428 20.02 -22.45 20.70
CA MET A 428 21.26 -21.96 21.32
C MET A 428 21.14 -21.97 22.84
N GLU A 429 20.02 -21.54 23.39
CA GLU A 429 19.77 -21.51 24.83
C GLU A 429 19.81 -22.93 25.43
N THR A 430 19.15 -23.89 24.78
CA THR A 430 19.24 -25.30 25.20
C THR A 430 20.66 -25.84 25.11
N LEU A 431 21.42 -25.53 24.05
CA LEU A 431 22.83 -25.92 23.96
C LEU A 431 23.69 -25.28 25.06
N VAL A 432 23.46 -24.01 25.39
CA VAL A 432 24.15 -23.31 26.48
C VAL A 432 23.83 -23.97 27.83
N GLN A 433 22.57 -24.31 28.09
CA GLN A 433 22.19 -25.05 29.30
C GLN A 433 22.86 -26.43 29.37
N THR A 434 22.95 -27.16 28.25
CA THR A 434 23.67 -28.44 28.24
C THR A 434 25.17 -28.27 28.48
N LEU A 435 25.78 -27.19 27.99
CA LEU A 435 27.19 -26.88 28.29
C LEU A 435 27.39 -26.60 29.77
N GLN A 436 26.51 -25.79 30.40
CA GLN A 436 26.57 -25.52 31.83
C GLN A 436 26.50 -26.81 32.67
N ILE A 437 25.59 -27.72 32.34
CA ILE A 437 25.45 -29.01 33.05
C ILE A 437 26.74 -29.86 32.89
N MET A 438 27.38 -29.82 31.72
CA MET A 438 28.62 -30.56 31.48
C MET A 438 29.80 -29.93 32.24
N GLU A 439 29.82 -28.60 32.39
CA GLU A 439 30.80 -27.89 33.23
C GLU A 439 30.61 -28.28 34.71
N ASP A 440 29.39 -28.24 35.23
CA ASP A 440 29.10 -28.66 36.61
C ASP A 440 29.50 -30.13 36.86
N TYR A 441 29.31 -31.01 35.86
CA TYR A 441 29.75 -32.41 35.93
C TYR A 441 31.27 -32.56 35.98
N ILE A 442 32.00 -31.71 35.24
CA ILE A 442 33.47 -31.67 35.29
C ILE A 442 33.92 -31.25 36.68
N ASP A 443 33.32 -30.22 37.27
CA ASP A 443 33.67 -29.74 38.62
C ASP A 443 33.49 -30.85 39.67
N VAL A 444 32.35 -31.55 39.65
CA VAL A 444 32.11 -32.69 40.56
C VAL A 444 33.11 -33.83 40.30
N SER A 445 33.48 -34.09 39.04
CA SER A 445 34.48 -35.11 38.72
C SER A 445 35.85 -34.74 39.30
N THR A 446 36.23 -33.47 39.27
CA THR A 446 37.48 -32.99 39.87
C THR A 446 37.46 -33.12 41.40
N GLU A 447 36.35 -32.79 42.06
CA GLU A 447 36.20 -32.95 43.52
C GLU A 447 36.32 -34.42 43.95
N ILE A 448 35.74 -35.35 43.19
CA ILE A 448 35.88 -36.80 43.45
C ILE A 448 37.34 -37.25 43.30
N GLU A 449 38.03 -36.77 42.27
CA GLU A 449 39.45 -37.08 42.07
C GLU A 449 40.29 -36.58 43.24
N GLU A 450 40.05 -35.37 43.75
CA GLU A 450 40.71 -34.82 44.94
C GLU A 450 40.47 -35.69 46.19
N ILE A 451 39.22 -36.08 46.47
CA ILE A 451 38.89 -36.96 47.62
C ILE A 451 39.59 -38.33 47.49
N LEU A 452 39.63 -38.90 46.27
CA LEU A 452 40.33 -40.16 46.04
C LEU A 452 41.83 -40.01 46.29
N GLN A 453 42.45 -38.92 45.83
CA GLN A 453 43.86 -38.63 46.13
C GLN A 453 44.11 -38.55 47.64
N GLU A 454 43.28 -37.82 48.38
CA GLU A 454 43.40 -37.72 49.85
C GLU A 454 43.32 -39.09 50.52
N SER A 455 42.36 -39.93 50.11
CA SER A 455 42.21 -41.29 50.65
C SER A 455 43.41 -42.19 50.32
N TYR A 456 44.00 -42.06 49.13
CA TYR A 456 45.24 -42.76 48.79
C TYR A 456 46.40 -42.32 49.69
N MET A 457 46.55 -41.00 49.93
CA MET A 457 47.59 -40.47 50.81
C MET A 457 47.41 -40.91 52.28
N GLU A 458 46.18 -40.97 52.79
CA GLU A 458 45.90 -41.50 54.13
C GLU A 458 46.28 -42.98 54.25
N ARG A 459 45.91 -43.79 53.25
CA ARG A 459 46.23 -45.21 53.25
C ARG A 459 47.73 -45.48 53.13
N GLU A 460 48.46 -44.65 52.39
CA GLU A 460 49.92 -44.72 52.30
C GLU A 460 50.58 -44.42 53.64
N LYS A 461 50.14 -43.37 54.35
CA LYS A 461 50.59 -43.09 55.73
C LYS A 461 50.27 -44.24 56.69
N ASP A 462 49.09 -44.84 56.58
CA ASP A 462 48.72 -46.01 57.40
C ASP A 462 49.63 -47.22 57.12
N LEU A 463 50.03 -47.43 55.85
CA LEU A 463 50.99 -48.47 55.48
C LEU A 463 52.38 -48.19 56.07
N GLU A 464 52.88 -46.96 55.98
CA GLU A 464 54.14 -46.56 56.61
C GLU A 464 54.13 -46.79 58.13
N ILE A 465 53.02 -46.47 58.80
CA ILE A 465 52.84 -46.72 60.24
C ILE A 465 52.86 -48.23 60.54
N LEU A 466 52.22 -49.06 59.71
CA LEU A 466 52.23 -50.52 59.87
C LEU A 466 53.61 -51.11 59.61
N GLU A 467 54.34 -50.65 58.59
CA GLU A 467 55.72 -51.05 58.32
C GLU A 467 56.65 -50.67 59.48
N PHE A 468 56.50 -49.46 60.03
CA PHE A 468 57.23 -49.03 61.24
C PHE A 468 56.93 -49.92 62.45
N ARG A 469 55.68 -50.39 62.61
CA ARG A 469 55.31 -51.33 63.68
C ARG A 469 55.86 -52.74 63.47
N LEU A 470 55.94 -53.22 62.23
CA LEU A 470 56.53 -54.52 61.86
C LEU A 470 58.06 -54.54 62.04
N ASN A 471 58.73 -53.40 61.81
CA ASN A 471 60.18 -53.26 61.92
C ASN A 471 60.69 -52.92 63.33
N LYS A 472 59.83 -52.93 64.37
CA LYS A 472 60.27 -52.80 65.76
C LYS A 472 60.89 -54.11 66.26
N PRO A 473 62.14 -54.12 66.77
CA PRO A 473 62.72 -55.31 67.38
C PRO A 473 61.97 -55.66 68.68
N LYS A 474 61.74 -56.97 68.90
CA LYS A 474 61.05 -57.52 70.07
C LYS A 474 61.79 -57.28 71.38
#